data_AF-K1UIC3-F1
#
_entry.id   AF-K1UIC3-F1
#
_cell.length_a   1.000
_cell.length_b   1.000
_cell.length_c   1.000
_cell.angle_alpha   90.00
_cell.angle_beta   90.00
_cell.angle_gamma   90.00
#
_symmetry.space_group_name_H-M   'P 1'
#
loop_
_entity.id
_entity.type
_entity.pdbx_description
1 polymer ?
#
loop_
_entity_poly.entity_id
_entity_poly.type
_entity_poly.pdbx_seq_one_letter_code
_entity_poly.pdbx_strand_id
1 'polypeptide(L)'
;EFVGKVKEIRGNISFNVATVASFKNGDGLCFINDDRELEGFRVNRVEGNRLYPFGMPEHLRPGMALYRNNDRAFEALLARKSAERKIYIVIAMEPVMGNEFRKEPQGVKATVNIMKTIDAAGGLIYQVAEVFKELKLEKAKRPQGENIKAQMSKLGDTIYEAYQVELLKGMETYFVPNSILTAIRRELIDELTKANQKQLDKSLWGGWDRTLFNNGFGFSQPGEHRLTKEELTWQPEYGKWGYLYNIANYDARDFYQIHGLS
;
A
#
# COMPACT_ATOMS: atom_id res chain seq x y z
N GLU A 1 16.79 -20.87 6.68
CA GLU A 1 18.12 -20.20 6.73
C GLU A 1 19.12 -21.04 7.51
N PHE A 2 20.41 -21.13 7.13
CA PHE A 2 21.43 -21.82 7.97
C PHE A 2 21.82 -20.95 9.16
N VAL A 3 21.77 -21.51 10.38
CA VAL A 3 21.97 -20.75 11.62
C VAL A 3 23.09 -21.27 12.50
N GLY A 4 23.92 -22.19 12.01
CA GLY A 4 25.11 -22.68 12.70
C GLY A 4 25.11 -24.18 12.94
N LYS A 5 26.08 -24.66 13.72
CA LYS A 5 26.23 -26.08 14.05
C LYS A 5 26.08 -26.35 15.54
N VAL A 6 25.52 -27.50 15.90
CA VAL A 6 25.47 -27.95 17.29
C VAL A 6 26.90 -28.15 17.80
N LYS A 7 27.28 -27.52 18.91
CA LYS A 7 28.61 -27.64 19.51
C LYS A 7 28.64 -28.70 20.60
N GLU A 8 27.69 -28.63 21.53
CA GLU A 8 27.56 -29.58 22.64
C GLU A 8 26.07 -29.78 22.96
N ILE A 9 25.74 -30.93 23.52
CA ILE A 9 24.42 -31.24 24.07
C ILE A 9 24.61 -31.53 25.56
N ARG A 10 23.79 -30.93 26.43
CA ARG A 10 23.80 -31.17 27.88
C ARG A 10 22.52 -31.84 28.33
N GLY A 11 22.64 -33.14 28.62
CA GLY A 11 21.51 -33.97 29.01
C GLY A 11 20.40 -33.93 27.96
N ASN A 12 19.16 -34.05 28.41
CA ASN A 12 17.98 -34.07 27.54
C ASN A 12 17.22 -32.72 27.52
N ILE A 13 17.90 -31.62 27.86
CA ILE A 13 17.24 -30.33 28.13
C ILE A 13 17.78 -29.14 27.32
N SER A 14 19.03 -29.18 26.88
CA SER A 14 19.64 -28.04 26.20
C SER A 14 20.85 -28.41 25.35
N PHE A 15 21.19 -27.55 24.40
CA PHE A 15 22.39 -27.66 23.59
C PHE A 15 22.95 -26.28 23.24
N ASN A 16 24.24 -26.20 22.91
CA ASN A 16 24.87 -24.98 22.41
C ASN A 16 25.05 -25.02 20.91
N VAL A 17 24.89 -23.86 20.28
CA VAL A 17 25.13 -23.68 18.85
C VAL A 17 26.39 -22.82 18.64
N ALA A 18 27.29 -23.29 17.79
CA ALA A 18 28.37 -22.47 17.25
C ALA A 18 27.79 -21.60 16.13
N THR A 19 27.48 -20.34 16.46
CA THR A 19 26.87 -19.40 15.53
C THR A 19 27.13 -17.94 15.88
N VAL A 20 26.91 -17.07 14.90
CA VAL A 20 26.75 -15.62 15.01
C VAL A 20 25.29 -15.17 14.87
N ALA A 21 24.38 -16.09 14.51
CA ALA A 21 22.96 -15.79 14.37
C ALA A 21 22.30 -15.63 15.74
N SER A 22 21.41 -14.64 15.87
CA SER A 22 20.66 -14.39 17.11
C SER A 22 19.37 -15.21 17.15
N PHE A 23 19.10 -15.92 18.25
CA PHE A 23 17.86 -16.69 18.44
C PHE A 23 16.85 -15.98 19.35
N LYS A 24 15.56 -16.34 19.20
CA LYS A 24 14.49 -15.89 20.09
C LYS A 24 13.64 -17.07 20.58
N ASN A 25 12.99 -16.85 21.73
CA ASN A 25 12.03 -17.80 22.27
C ASN A 25 10.88 -17.99 21.27
N GLY A 26 10.56 -19.24 20.98
CA GLY A 26 9.57 -19.63 20.00
C GLY A 26 10.09 -19.84 18.58
N ASP A 27 11.37 -19.58 18.29
CA ASP A 27 11.97 -19.88 16.99
C ASP A 27 11.78 -21.37 16.64
N GLY A 28 11.49 -21.66 15.37
CA GLY A 28 11.44 -23.01 14.82
C GLY A 28 12.75 -23.34 14.13
N LEU A 29 13.44 -24.37 14.61
CA LEU A 29 14.68 -24.88 14.03
C LEU A 29 14.46 -26.27 13.45
N CYS A 30 15.28 -26.65 12.48
CA CYS A 30 15.29 -27.97 11.90
C CYS A 30 16.71 -28.41 11.49
N PHE A 31 16.87 -29.70 11.28
CA PHE A 31 18.07 -30.33 10.76
C PHE A 31 17.70 -31.51 9.87
N ILE A 32 18.67 -32.02 9.13
CA ILE A 32 18.52 -33.24 8.34
C ILE A 32 19.15 -34.38 9.14
N ASN A 33 18.40 -35.43 9.43
CA ASN A 33 18.87 -36.60 10.20
C ASN A 33 19.70 -37.56 9.32
N ASP A 34 20.18 -38.65 9.93
CA ASP A 34 21.00 -39.66 9.26
C ASP A 34 20.23 -40.38 8.12
N ASP A 35 18.90 -40.46 8.23
CA ASP A 35 17.98 -41.01 7.23
C ASP A 35 17.61 -40.02 6.12
N ARG A 36 18.20 -38.82 6.13
CA ARG A 36 17.94 -37.70 5.20
C ARG A 36 16.55 -37.09 5.30
N GLU A 37 15.90 -37.24 6.45
CA GLU A 37 14.61 -36.63 6.75
C GLU A 37 14.80 -35.29 7.49
N LEU A 38 13.84 -34.37 7.28
CA LEU A 38 13.84 -33.07 7.95
C LEU A 38 13.16 -33.19 9.31
N GLU A 39 13.94 -33.11 10.38
CA GLU A 39 13.42 -33.08 11.75
C GLU A 39 13.38 -31.65 12.28
N GLY A 40 12.19 -31.20 12.70
CA GLY A 40 11.95 -29.85 13.20
C GLY A 40 11.60 -29.83 14.69
N PHE A 41 12.01 -28.77 15.38
CA PHE A 41 11.69 -28.55 16.78
C PHE A 41 11.53 -27.06 17.09
N ARG A 42 10.74 -26.78 18.13
CA ARG A 42 10.53 -25.41 18.61
C ARG A 42 11.48 -25.13 19.77
N VAL A 43 12.15 -23.97 19.74
CA VAL A 43 12.95 -23.46 20.84
C VAL A 43 12.02 -22.80 21.85
N ASN A 44 11.99 -23.28 23.09
CA ASN A 44 11.14 -22.73 24.14
C ASN A 44 11.84 -21.59 24.88
N ARG A 45 13.14 -21.75 25.16
CA ARG A 45 13.96 -20.74 25.82
C ARG A 45 15.34 -20.60 25.16
N VAL A 46 15.82 -19.36 25.07
CA VAL A 46 17.12 -18.98 24.52
C VAL A 46 17.92 -18.25 25.59
N GLU A 47 19.15 -18.70 25.83
CA GLU A 47 20.14 -18.03 26.70
C GLU A 47 21.45 -17.85 25.91
N GLY A 48 21.56 -16.72 25.22
CA GLY A 48 22.66 -16.48 24.27
C GLY A 48 22.64 -17.53 23.15
N ASN A 49 23.72 -18.32 23.05
CA ASN A 49 23.86 -19.41 22.09
C ASN A 49 23.44 -20.79 22.64
N ARG A 50 22.91 -20.84 23.87
CA ARG A 50 22.35 -22.05 24.46
C ARG A 50 20.83 -22.07 24.24
N LEU A 51 20.35 -23.14 23.64
CA LEU A 51 18.95 -23.31 23.26
C LEU A 51 18.32 -24.43 24.07
N TYR A 52 17.09 -24.18 24.53
CA TYR A 52 16.25 -25.11 25.26
C TYR A 52 15.03 -25.43 24.39
N PRO A 53 15.00 -26.58 23.70
CA PRO A 53 13.87 -26.96 22.87
C PRO A 53 12.66 -27.34 23.76
N PHE A 54 11.45 -27.31 23.19
CA PHE A 54 10.24 -27.76 23.88
C PHE A 54 10.32 -29.24 24.27
N GLY A 55 10.89 -30.06 23.38
CA GLY A 55 11.35 -31.42 23.64
C GLY A 55 12.66 -31.63 22.87
N MET A 56 13.60 -32.37 23.47
CA MET A 56 14.88 -32.61 22.81
C MET A 56 14.67 -33.51 21.57
N PRO A 57 15.14 -33.10 20.39
CA PRO A 57 15.04 -33.93 19.18
C PRO A 57 15.91 -35.18 19.34
N GLU A 58 15.36 -36.35 18.99
CA GLU A 58 16.00 -37.66 19.27
C GLU A 58 17.30 -37.85 18.47
N HIS A 59 17.33 -37.35 17.24
CA HIS A 59 18.47 -37.54 16.33
C HIS A 59 19.46 -36.38 16.34
N LEU A 60 19.31 -35.40 17.25
CA LEU A 60 20.23 -34.27 17.31
C LEU A 60 21.58 -34.70 17.91
N ARG A 61 22.68 -34.46 17.18
CA ARG A 61 24.05 -34.76 17.60
C ARG A 61 24.95 -33.53 17.50
N PRO A 62 26.03 -33.45 18.31
CA PRO A 62 27.09 -32.47 18.09
C PRO A 62 27.64 -32.53 16.66
N GLY A 63 27.91 -31.37 16.07
CA GLY A 63 28.41 -31.21 14.70
C GLY A 63 27.33 -30.99 13.65
N MET A 64 26.05 -31.32 13.94
CA MET A 64 24.96 -31.19 12.97
C MET A 64 24.66 -29.73 12.62
N ALA A 65 24.34 -29.50 11.34
CA ALA A 65 23.90 -28.22 10.83
C ALA A 65 22.45 -27.95 11.23
N LEU A 66 22.21 -26.77 11.80
CA LEU A 66 20.88 -26.28 12.13
C LEU A 66 20.44 -25.24 11.12
N TYR A 67 19.15 -25.30 10.79
CA TYR A 67 18.47 -24.35 9.93
C TYR A 67 17.27 -23.76 10.68
N ARG A 68 16.98 -22.49 10.45
CA ARG A 68 15.77 -21.82 10.93
C ARG A 68 14.67 -21.94 9.89
N ASN A 69 13.52 -22.45 10.32
CA ASN A 69 12.27 -22.56 9.54
C ASN A 69 11.22 -21.52 9.98
N ASN A 70 11.24 -21.10 11.25
CA ASN A 70 10.38 -20.02 11.73
C ASN A 70 11.19 -19.01 12.56
N ASP A 71 11.22 -17.76 12.10
CA ASP A 71 11.84 -16.62 12.80
C ASP A 71 10.76 -15.76 13.47
N ARG A 72 10.64 -15.88 14.79
CA ARG A 72 9.59 -15.16 15.52
C ARG A 72 9.84 -13.66 15.61
N ALA A 73 11.11 -13.22 15.58
CA ALA A 73 11.42 -11.80 15.57
C ALA A 73 11.04 -11.19 14.22
N PHE A 74 11.38 -11.86 13.12
CA PHE A 74 11.03 -11.42 11.78
C PHE A 74 9.52 -11.41 11.57
N GLU A 75 8.80 -12.46 11.99
CA GLU A 75 7.33 -12.48 11.96
C GLU A 75 6.73 -11.31 12.75
N ALA A 76 7.26 -11.02 13.95
CA ALA A 76 6.78 -9.91 14.77
C ALA A 76 7.10 -8.53 14.16
N LEU A 77 8.19 -8.41 13.42
CA LEU A 77 8.52 -7.20 12.66
C LEU A 77 7.56 -7.02 11.47
N LEU A 78 7.29 -8.09 10.72
CA LEU A 78 6.36 -8.07 9.58
C LEU A 78 4.90 -7.85 10.00
N ALA A 79 4.51 -8.34 11.18
CA ALA A 79 3.16 -8.16 11.70
C ALA A 79 2.87 -6.70 12.10
N ARG A 80 3.89 -5.85 12.23
CA ARG A 80 3.71 -4.42 12.50
C ARG A 80 3.35 -3.68 11.22
N LYS A 81 2.59 -2.58 11.36
CA LYS A 81 2.26 -1.68 10.27
C LYS A 81 3.56 -1.14 9.66
N SER A 82 3.97 -1.68 8.52
CA SER A 82 5.28 -1.42 7.92
C SER A 82 5.32 -0.10 7.16
N ALA A 83 4.19 0.28 6.55
CA ALA A 83 4.01 1.57 5.89
C ALA A 83 2.51 1.88 5.71
N GLU A 84 2.15 3.17 5.74
CA GLU A 84 0.87 3.65 5.25
C GLU A 84 1.09 4.34 3.92
N ARG A 85 0.46 3.82 2.85
CA ARG A 85 0.49 4.44 1.53
C ARG A 85 -0.79 5.23 1.33
N LYS A 86 -0.72 6.55 1.48
CA LYS A 86 -1.81 7.49 1.21
C LYS A 86 -1.57 8.23 -0.11
N ILE A 87 -2.64 8.62 -0.79
CA ILE A 87 -2.61 9.47 -1.98
C ILE A 87 -2.82 10.92 -1.54
N TYR A 88 -1.83 11.76 -1.79
CA TYR A 88 -1.92 13.18 -1.48
C TYR A 88 -2.90 13.90 -2.42
N ILE A 89 -3.83 14.63 -1.82
CA ILE A 89 -4.81 15.44 -2.54
C ILE A 89 -4.79 16.89 -2.07
N VAL A 90 -5.11 17.79 -2.99
CA VAL A 90 -5.34 19.21 -2.71
C VAL A 90 -6.82 19.50 -2.87
N ILE A 91 -7.44 20.01 -1.82
CA ILE A 91 -8.86 20.41 -1.84
C ILE A 91 -8.91 21.93 -1.97
N ALA A 92 -9.55 22.45 -3.00
CA ALA A 92 -9.83 23.88 -3.11
C ALA A 92 -11.32 24.14 -2.87
N MET A 93 -11.63 25.17 -2.07
CA MET A 93 -13.01 25.60 -1.87
C MET A 93 -13.19 27.07 -2.23
N GLU A 94 -14.31 27.36 -2.90
CA GLU A 94 -14.67 28.71 -3.27
C GLU A 94 -16.19 28.97 -3.14
N PRO A 95 -16.60 30.19 -2.80
CA PRO A 95 -17.98 30.62 -2.93
C PRO A 95 -18.35 30.71 -4.42
N VAL A 96 -19.53 30.23 -4.75
CA VAL A 96 -20.13 30.43 -6.09
C VAL A 96 -21.01 31.66 -6.01
N MET A 97 -20.58 32.74 -6.65
CA MET A 97 -21.38 33.96 -6.77
C MET A 97 -22.54 33.70 -7.72
N GLY A 98 -23.67 34.37 -7.47
CA GLY A 98 -24.76 34.40 -8.44
C GLY A 98 -24.41 35.16 -9.72
N ASN A 99 -25.40 35.33 -10.56
CA ASN A 99 -25.30 36.11 -11.79
C ASN A 99 -25.23 37.62 -11.52
N GLU A 100 -25.03 38.44 -12.55
CA GLU A 100 -24.93 39.91 -12.44
C GLU A 100 -26.11 40.55 -11.69
N PHE A 101 -27.28 39.89 -11.71
CA PHE A 101 -28.51 40.31 -11.03
C PHE A 101 -28.59 39.87 -9.56
N ARG A 102 -27.84 38.85 -9.14
CA ARG A 102 -27.75 38.37 -7.75
C ARG A 102 -26.29 38.31 -7.31
N LYS A 103 -25.80 39.43 -6.77
CA LYS A 103 -24.43 39.55 -6.21
C LYS A 103 -24.21 38.76 -4.92
N GLU A 104 -25.21 38.01 -4.46
CA GLU A 104 -25.11 37.15 -3.28
C GLU A 104 -24.50 35.78 -3.69
N PRO A 105 -23.71 35.15 -2.81
CA PRO A 105 -23.25 33.80 -3.06
C PRO A 105 -24.42 32.80 -3.02
N GLN A 106 -24.48 31.93 -4.02
CA GLN A 106 -25.52 30.90 -4.17
C GLN A 106 -25.11 29.56 -3.57
N GLY A 107 -23.83 29.38 -3.24
CA GLY A 107 -23.36 28.15 -2.62
C GLY A 107 -21.86 28.06 -2.49
N VAL A 108 -21.41 26.84 -2.16
CA VAL A 108 -20.00 26.49 -2.03
C VAL A 108 -19.66 25.46 -3.07
N LYS A 109 -18.53 25.66 -3.75
CA LYS A 109 -17.93 24.67 -4.63
C LYS A 109 -16.65 24.16 -4.00
N ALA A 110 -16.50 22.84 -3.96
CA ALA A 110 -15.27 22.18 -3.57
C ALA A 110 -14.74 21.37 -4.74
N THR A 111 -13.47 21.55 -5.06
CA THR A 111 -12.76 20.79 -6.08
C THR A 111 -11.63 20.01 -5.42
N VAL A 112 -11.35 18.82 -5.95
CA VAL A 112 -10.24 18.00 -5.50
C VAL A 112 -9.30 17.72 -6.65
N ASN A 113 -8.02 17.94 -6.38
CA ASN A 113 -6.95 17.73 -7.32
C ASN A 113 -5.97 16.68 -6.80
N ILE A 114 -5.47 15.85 -7.71
CA ILE A 114 -4.38 14.91 -7.42
C ILE A 114 -3.11 15.47 -8.07
N MET A 115 -2.04 15.57 -7.29
CA MET A 115 -0.69 15.84 -7.80
C MET A 115 -0.11 14.56 -8.39
N LYS A 116 0.17 14.56 -9.69
CA LYS A 116 0.75 13.38 -10.36
C LYS A 116 2.28 13.33 -10.27
N THR A 117 2.94 14.45 -10.02
CA THR A 117 4.42 14.54 -9.90
C THR A 117 4.83 15.52 -8.80
N ILE A 118 5.93 15.21 -8.11
CA ILE A 118 6.50 16.00 -6.99
C ILE A 118 7.57 16.98 -7.49
N ASP A 119 7.86 17.01 -8.79
CA ASP A 119 9.01 17.75 -9.30
C ASP A 119 8.77 19.27 -9.24
N ALA A 120 9.80 19.98 -8.76
CA ALA A 120 9.83 21.43 -8.48
C ALA A 120 9.61 22.34 -9.71
N ALA A 121 9.26 21.79 -10.88
CA ALA A 121 9.04 22.50 -12.14
C ALA A 121 7.55 22.62 -12.53
N GLY A 122 6.63 22.40 -11.59
CA GLY A 122 5.20 22.49 -11.82
C GLY A 122 4.59 21.11 -12.02
N GLY A 123 4.22 20.48 -10.91
CA GLY A 123 3.48 19.23 -10.92
C GLY A 123 2.18 19.38 -11.72
N LEU A 124 1.85 18.38 -12.53
CA LEU A 124 0.57 18.35 -13.23
C LEU A 124 -0.52 18.08 -12.18
N ILE A 125 -1.23 19.15 -11.81
CA ILE A 125 -2.41 19.13 -10.94
C ILE A 125 -3.61 18.91 -11.85
N TYR A 126 -4.27 17.75 -11.74
CA TYR A 126 -5.50 17.48 -12.46
C TYR A 126 -6.69 17.53 -11.50
N GLN A 127 -7.70 18.31 -11.84
CA GLN A 127 -8.98 18.29 -11.14
C GLN A 127 -9.70 16.97 -11.45
N VAL A 128 -10.00 16.20 -10.40
CA VAL A 128 -10.56 14.85 -10.53
C VAL A 128 -12.05 14.84 -10.21
N ALA A 129 -12.48 15.62 -9.23
CA ALA A 129 -13.88 15.75 -8.89
C ALA A 129 -14.23 17.18 -8.42
N GLU A 130 -15.52 17.48 -8.53
CA GLU A 130 -16.11 18.74 -8.12
C GLU A 130 -17.45 18.46 -7.46
N VAL A 131 -17.75 19.16 -6.38
CA VAL A 131 -19.04 19.13 -5.71
C VAL A 131 -19.50 20.57 -5.50
N PHE A 132 -20.73 20.84 -5.92
CA PHE A 132 -21.42 22.10 -5.64
C PHE A 132 -22.55 21.85 -4.63
N LYS A 133 -22.61 22.68 -3.59
CA LYS A 133 -23.69 22.68 -2.62
C LYS A 133 -24.35 24.04 -2.59
N GLU A 134 -25.64 24.07 -2.94
CA GLU A 134 -26.45 25.27 -2.79
C GLU A 134 -26.57 25.65 -1.32
N LEU A 135 -26.19 26.88 -0.99
CA LEU A 135 -26.20 27.42 0.36
C LEU A 135 -26.25 28.93 0.31
N LYS A 136 -27.18 29.52 1.05
CA LYS A 136 -27.14 30.96 1.33
C LYS A 136 -25.95 31.23 2.27
N LEU A 137 -24.88 31.79 1.71
CA LEU A 137 -23.70 32.12 2.50
C LEU A 137 -23.87 33.49 3.15
N GLU A 138 -23.79 33.49 4.48
CA GLU A 138 -23.73 34.70 5.28
C GLU A 138 -22.28 35.05 5.60
N LYS A 139 -21.99 36.34 5.79
CA LYS A 139 -20.67 36.76 6.29
C LYS A 139 -20.48 36.23 7.70
N ALA A 140 -19.36 35.55 7.93
CA ALA A 140 -19.03 35.04 9.24
C ALA A 140 -18.69 36.18 10.21
N LYS A 141 -19.14 36.05 11.46
CA LYS A 141 -18.78 36.99 12.55
C LYS A 141 -17.29 36.94 12.91
N ARG A 142 -16.61 35.84 12.56
CA ARG A 142 -15.18 35.60 12.74
C ARG A 142 -14.65 34.82 11.53
N PRO A 143 -13.40 35.04 11.10
CA PRO A 143 -12.79 34.25 10.03
C PRO A 143 -12.93 32.74 10.30
N GLN A 144 -13.52 32.00 9.36
CA GLN A 144 -13.76 30.55 9.49
C GLN A 144 -12.66 29.70 8.84
N GLY A 145 -11.62 30.33 8.30
CA GLY A 145 -10.65 29.65 7.44
C GLY A 145 -9.97 28.44 8.09
N GLU A 146 -9.50 28.56 9.33
CA GLU A 146 -8.86 27.43 10.03
C GLU A 146 -9.84 26.29 10.32
N ASN A 147 -11.08 26.60 10.70
CA ASN A 147 -12.11 25.59 10.94
C ASN A 147 -12.43 24.84 9.64
N ILE A 148 -12.66 25.57 8.55
CA ILE A 148 -12.92 24.98 7.24
C ILE A 148 -11.78 24.05 6.83
N LYS A 149 -10.52 24.51 6.93
CA LYS A 149 -9.33 23.69 6.62
C LYS A 149 -9.28 22.44 7.50
N ALA A 150 -9.48 22.59 8.81
CA ALA A 150 -9.47 21.47 9.76
C ALA A 150 -10.59 20.46 9.49
N GLN A 151 -11.78 20.89 9.07
CA GLN A 151 -12.88 19.98 8.73
C GLN A 151 -12.63 19.27 7.41
N MET A 152 -12.19 19.98 6.38
CA MET A 152 -11.96 19.38 5.06
C MET A 152 -10.76 18.43 5.04
N SER A 153 -9.80 18.61 5.94
CA SER A 153 -8.63 17.72 6.06
C SER A 153 -8.93 16.37 6.73
N LYS A 154 -10.09 16.21 7.38
CA LYS A 154 -10.45 14.97 8.11
C LYS A 154 -10.96 13.88 7.17
N LEU A 155 -10.04 13.19 6.49
CA LEU A 155 -10.35 12.14 5.51
C LEU A 155 -10.46 10.73 6.11
N GLY A 156 -10.16 10.55 7.40
CA GLY A 156 -10.34 9.28 8.12
C GLY A 156 -9.60 8.09 7.51
N ASP A 157 -10.27 6.93 7.43
CA ASP A 157 -9.71 5.68 6.94
C ASP A 157 -9.67 5.56 5.41
N THR A 158 -9.92 6.64 4.68
CA THR A 158 -9.83 6.65 3.22
C THR A 158 -8.37 6.50 2.77
N ILE A 159 -8.15 6.08 1.53
CA ILE A 159 -6.79 5.98 0.94
C ILE A 159 -6.15 7.35 0.65
N TYR A 160 -6.83 8.45 0.97
CA TYR A 160 -6.39 9.81 0.65
C TYR A 160 -5.86 10.52 1.89
N GLU A 161 -4.94 11.45 1.68
CA GLU A 161 -4.45 12.38 2.69
C GLU A 161 -4.54 13.80 2.14
N ALA A 162 -5.17 14.70 2.89
CA ALA A 162 -5.29 16.10 2.51
C ALA A 162 -3.94 16.78 2.70
N TYR A 163 -3.19 16.94 1.60
CA TYR A 163 -1.92 17.65 1.61
C TYR A 163 -2.13 19.14 1.88
N GLN A 164 -3.14 19.71 1.22
CA GLN A 164 -3.46 21.12 1.35
C GLN A 164 -4.96 21.37 1.17
N VAL A 165 -5.50 22.32 1.94
CA VAL A 165 -6.84 22.87 1.74
C VAL A 165 -6.73 24.35 1.43
N GLU A 166 -7.08 24.72 0.21
CA GLU A 166 -7.04 26.08 -0.31
C GLU A 166 -8.41 26.74 -0.21
N LEU A 167 -8.42 27.98 0.27
CA LEU A 167 -9.60 28.81 0.36
C LEU A 167 -9.44 29.93 -0.66
N LEU A 168 -10.26 29.89 -1.71
CA LEU A 168 -10.20 30.82 -2.82
C LEU A 168 -11.34 31.84 -2.73
N LYS A 169 -11.17 32.98 -3.40
CA LYS A 169 -12.20 34.04 -3.52
C LYS A 169 -12.80 34.48 -2.17
N GLY A 170 -11.97 34.51 -1.12
CA GLY A 170 -12.38 34.97 0.22
C GLY A 170 -13.30 34.00 0.97
N MET A 171 -13.26 32.70 0.66
CA MET A 171 -14.09 31.66 1.29
C MET A 171 -14.04 31.68 2.84
N GLU A 172 -12.91 32.09 3.42
CA GLU A 172 -12.69 32.24 4.86
C GLU A 172 -13.60 33.29 5.52
N THR A 173 -14.20 34.19 4.73
CA THR A 173 -15.10 35.25 5.22
C THR A 173 -16.55 34.81 5.34
N TYR A 174 -16.91 33.64 4.79
CA TYR A 174 -18.27 33.12 4.78
C TYR A 174 -18.48 32.05 5.86
N PHE A 175 -19.68 32.02 6.41
CA PHE A 175 -20.08 31.01 7.39
C PHE A 175 -20.60 29.76 6.68
N VAL A 176 -19.97 28.62 6.97
CA VAL A 176 -20.44 27.30 6.52
C VAL A 176 -20.61 26.39 7.73
N PRO A 177 -21.81 25.86 7.99
CA PRO A 177 -22.04 24.87 9.03
C PRO A 177 -21.16 23.62 8.88
N ASN A 178 -20.65 23.09 9.99
CA ASN A 178 -19.83 21.87 10.01
C ASN A 178 -20.54 20.64 9.41
N SER A 179 -21.87 20.56 9.54
CA SER A 179 -22.68 19.51 8.92
C SER A 179 -22.60 19.56 7.39
N ILE A 180 -22.61 20.77 6.82
CA ILE A 180 -22.50 20.99 5.38
C ILE A 180 -21.07 20.70 4.91
N LEU A 181 -20.04 21.16 5.63
CA LEU A 181 -18.65 20.80 5.34
C LEU A 181 -18.44 19.28 5.35
N THR A 182 -19.06 18.58 6.30
CA THR A 182 -19.01 17.11 6.38
C THR A 182 -19.72 16.45 5.19
N ALA A 183 -20.87 16.97 4.76
CA ALA A 183 -21.58 16.47 3.59
C ALA A 183 -20.75 16.68 2.31
N ILE A 184 -20.25 17.89 2.07
CA ILE A 184 -19.39 18.22 0.94
C ILE A 184 -18.15 17.31 0.92
N ARG A 185 -17.48 17.12 2.06
CA ARG A 185 -16.30 16.25 2.17
C ARG A 185 -16.63 14.81 1.78
N ARG A 186 -17.75 14.26 2.26
CA ARG A 186 -18.17 12.87 1.92
C ARG A 186 -18.48 12.74 0.44
N GLU A 187 -19.30 13.64 -0.10
CA GLU A 187 -19.66 13.66 -1.53
C GLU A 187 -18.41 13.80 -2.41
N LEU A 188 -17.48 14.68 -2.04
CA LEU A 188 -16.25 14.94 -2.80
C LEU A 188 -15.33 13.72 -2.85
N ILE A 189 -15.16 13.02 -1.73
CA ILE A 189 -14.35 11.81 -1.65
C ILE A 189 -15.00 10.63 -2.38
N ASP A 190 -16.33 10.53 -2.36
CA ASP A 190 -17.04 9.52 -3.14
C ASP A 190 -16.85 9.74 -4.65
N GLU A 191 -17.00 10.97 -5.14
CA GLU A 191 -16.77 11.29 -6.55
C GLU A 191 -15.31 11.11 -6.96
N LEU A 192 -14.35 11.49 -6.10
CA LEU A 192 -12.94 11.20 -6.29
C LEU A 192 -12.68 9.70 -6.44
N THR A 193 -13.29 8.89 -5.57
CA THR A 193 -13.12 7.43 -5.59
C THR A 193 -13.72 6.81 -6.84
N LYS A 194 -14.91 7.25 -7.28
CA LYS A 194 -15.51 6.82 -8.54
C LYS A 194 -14.65 7.20 -9.74
N ALA A 195 -14.12 8.43 -9.76
CA ALA A 195 -13.27 8.90 -10.84
C ALA A 195 -11.95 8.10 -10.91
N ASN A 196 -11.32 7.83 -9.75
CA ASN A 196 -10.14 6.99 -9.67
C ASN A 196 -10.41 5.56 -10.11
N GLN A 197 -11.55 4.97 -9.71
CA GLN A 197 -11.94 3.63 -10.17
C GLN A 197 -12.14 3.59 -11.69
N LYS A 198 -12.81 4.59 -12.27
CA LYS A 198 -12.98 4.71 -13.73
C LYS A 198 -11.65 4.83 -14.46
N GLN A 199 -10.69 5.59 -13.92
CA GLN A 199 -9.35 5.69 -14.51
C GLN A 199 -8.60 4.36 -14.43
N LEU A 200 -8.69 3.66 -13.29
CA LEU A 200 -8.11 2.34 -13.12
C LEU A 200 -8.71 1.37 -14.14
N ASP A 201 -10.04 1.29 -14.23
CA ASP A 201 -10.79 0.43 -15.15
C ASP A 201 -10.45 0.73 -16.62
N LYS A 202 -10.35 2.02 -17.00
CA LYS A 202 -9.92 2.44 -18.33
C LYS A 202 -8.51 1.96 -18.64
N SER A 203 -7.60 2.03 -17.67
CA SER A 203 -6.22 1.56 -17.84
C SER A 203 -6.14 0.03 -17.88
N LEU A 204 -7.05 -0.68 -17.19
CA LEU A 204 -7.15 -2.14 -17.23
C LEU A 204 -7.71 -2.64 -18.57
N TRP A 205 -8.68 -1.92 -19.16
CA TRP A 205 -9.31 -2.31 -20.43
C TRP A 205 -8.50 -1.86 -21.66
N GLY A 206 -7.88 -0.68 -21.59
CA GLY A 206 -7.02 -0.15 -22.66
C GLY A 206 -5.61 -0.75 -22.70
N GLY A 207 -5.24 -1.53 -21.69
CA GLY A 207 -3.84 -1.71 -21.30
C GLY A 207 -3.28 -0.38 -20.79
N TRP A 208 -2.36 -0.42 -19.84
CA TRP A 208 -1.47 0.71 -19.62
C TRP A 208 -0.70 0.92 -20.91
N ASP A 209 -1.22 1.83 -21.72
CA ASP A 209 -0.59 2.41 -22.87
C ASP A 209 -0.10 1.40 -23.93
N ARG A 210 -0.98 1.08 -24.88
CA ARG A 210 -0.55 0.46 -26.15
C ARG A 210 0.56 1.26 -26.84
N THR A 211 0.82 2.52 -26.50
CA THR A 211 1.91 3.33 -27.05
C THR A 211 3.21 3.32 -26.25
N LEU A 212 3.25 2.86 -24.99
CA LEU A 212 4.52 2.65 -24.25
C LEU A 212 5.19 1.33 -24.64
N PHE A 213 4.40 0.30 -24.98
CA PHE A 213 4.90 -0.99 -25.45
C PHE A 213 4.78 -1.21 -26.97
N ASN A 214 4.27 -0.24 -27.75
CA ASN A 214 4.27 -0.36 -29.23
C ASN A 214 5.64 -0.19 -29.87
N ASN A 215 6.69 0.12 -29.10
CA ASN A 215 8.04 -0.01 -29.61
C ASN A 215 8.48 -1.48 -29.55
N GLY A 216 7.92 -2.30 -30.45
CA GLY A 216 8.68 -3.40 -31.07
C GLY A 216 8.55 -4.81 -30.50
N PHE A 217 7.59 -5.14 -29.64
CA PHE A 217 7.33 -6.55 -29.26
C PHE A 217 5.90 -6.99 -29.58
N GLY A 218 5.55 -6.94 -30.86
CA GLY A 218 4.36 -7.62 -31.39
C GLY A 218 4.68 -9.09 -31.66
N PHE A 219 4.19 -9.98 -30.81
CA PHE A 219 4.15 -11.42 -31.08
C PHE A 219 3.39 -11.65 -32.40
N SER A 220 4.12 -12.05 -33.43
CA SER A 220 3.61 -12.27 -34.79
C SER A 220 4.22 -13.53 -35.39
N GLN A 221 4.12 -14.66 -34.67
CA GLN A 221 4.43 -15.95 -35.26
C GLN A 221 3.16 -16.67 -35.76
N PRO A 222 3.19 -17.29 -36.96
CA PRO A 222 2.08 -18.08 -37.46
C PRO A 222 1.88 -19.34 -36.61
N GLY A 223 0.69 -19.50 -36.00
CA GLY A 223 0.32 -20.70 -35.23
C GLY A 223 -0.24 -20.44 -33.83
N GLU A 224 -0.19 -19.21 -33.33
CA GLU A 224 -0.73 -18.88 -32.01
C GLU A 224 -2.25 -18.64 -32.04
N HIS A 225 -3.00 -19.47 -31.32
CA HIS A 225 -4.43 -19.26 -31.07
C HIS A 225 -4.57 -18.15 -30.02
N ARG A 226 -5.34 -17.09 -30.32
CA ARG A 226 -5.69 -16.07 -29.35
C ARG A 226 -6.53 -16.71 -28.23
N LEU A 227 -5.89 -17.02 -27.11
CA LEU A 227 -6.55 -17.51 -25.91
C LEU A 227 -7.50 -16.43 -25.37
N THR A 228 -8.71 -16.83 -24.99
CA THR A 228 -9.65 -15.92 -24.33
C THR A 228 -9.22 -15.64 -22.90
N LYS A 229 -9.78 -14.58 -22.30
CA LYS A 229 -9.41 -14.16 -20.94
C LYS A 229 -9.75 -15.23 -19.90
N GLU A 230 -10.75 -16.08 -20.18
CA GLU A 230 -11.12 -17.22 -19.35
C GLU A 230 -10.13 -18.39 -19.46
N GLU A 231 -9.45 -18.54 -20.61
CA GLU A 231 -8.50 -19.62 -20.87
C GLU A 231 -7.11 -19.38 -20.26
N LEU A 232 -6.76 -18.11 -19.99
CA LEU A 232 -5.43 -17.71 -19.51
C LEU A 232 -5.28 -17.66 -17.98
N THR A 233 -6.36 -17.86 -17.23
CA THR A 233 -6.40 -17.60 -15.78
C THR A 233 -6.55 -18.88 -14.98
N TRP A 234 -5.44 -19.43 -14.48
CA TRP A 234 -5.44 -20.60 -13.60
C TRP A 234 -6.11 -20.36 -12.23
N GLN A 235 -6.22 -19.09 -11.79
CA GLN A 235 -7.07 -18.69 -10.65
C GLN A 235 -8.05 -17.58 -11.07
N PRO A 236 -9.34 -17.64 -10.66
CA PRO A 236 -10.36 -16.65 -11.04
C PRO A 236 -10.01 -15.20 -10.70
N GLU A 237 -9.26 -14.99 -9.62
CA GLU A 237 -8.81 -13.68 -9.14
C GLU A 237 -7.89 -12.98 -10.15
N TYR A 238 -7.11 -13.74 -10.93
CA TYR A 238 -6.25 -13.20 -12.00
C TYR A 238 -7.03 -12.78 -13.26
N GLY A 239 -8.30 -13.15 -13.37
CA GLY A 239 -9.19 -12.63 -14.42
C GLY A 239 -9.47 -11.14 -14.25
N LYS A 240 -9.48 -10.62 -13.02
CA LYS A 240 -9.63 -9.18 -12.78
C LYS A 240 -8.28 -8.46 -12.77
N TRP A 241 -7.25 -9.06 -12.17
CA TRP A 241 -5.94 -8.46 -11.99
C TRP A 241 -4.87 -9.37 -12.60
N GLY A 242 -4.33 -9.03 -13.77
CA GLY A 242 -3.28 -9.86 -14.38
C GLY A 242 -2.03 -9.96 -13.49
N TYR A 243 -1.17 -10.95 -13.72
CA TYR A 243 0.06 -11.15 -12.93
C TYR A 243 1.03 -9.94 -12.95
N LEU A 244 0.88 -9.05 -13.94
CA LEU A 244 1.61 -7.78 -14.07
C LEU A 244 1.06 -6.64 -13.21
N TYR A 245 -0.08 -6.82 -12.53
CA TYR A 245 -0.75 -5.77 -11.75
C TYR A 245 0.14 -5.21 -10.62
N ASN A 246 1.04 -6.04 -10.07
CA ASN A 246 2.03 -5.62 -9.08
C ASN A 246 3.35 -5.11 -9.68
N ILE A 247 3.57 -5.21 -11.00
CA ILE A 247 4.81 -4.83 -11.70
C ILE A 247 4.73 -3.37 -12.19
N ALA A 248 4.14 -2.49 -11.37
CA ALA A 248 4.29 -1.04 -11.53
C ALA A 248 5.45 -0.48 -10.68
N ASN A 249 6.39 -1.34 -10.27
CA ASN A 249 7.62 -0.94 -9.60
C ASN A 249 8.78 -1.17 -10.58
N TYR A 250 9.37 -0.09 -11.09
CA TYR A 250 10.52 -0.16 -12.00
C TYR A 250 11.65 -1.04 -11.45
N ASP A 251 11.79 -1.11 -10.13
CA ASP A 251 12.75 -1.96 -9.40
C ASP A 251 12.57 -3.48 -9.66
N ALA A 252 11.33 -3.94 -9.87
CA ALA A 252 11.06 -5.35 -10.13
C ALA A 252 11.55 -5.74 -11.53
N ARG A 253 11.38 -4.84 -12.51
CA ARG A 253 11.87 -5.04 -13.87
C ARG A 253 13.39 -5.18 -13.90
N ASP A 254 14.10 -4.29 -13.22
CA ASP A 254 15.57 -4.34 -13.14
C ASP A 254 16.04 -5.62 -12.44
N PHE A 255 15.37 -6.03 -11.36
CA PHE A 255 15.66 -7.29 -10.68
C PHE A 255 15.54 -8.51 -11.61
N TYR A 256 14.44 -8.64 -12.37
CA TYR A 256 14.25 -9.78 -13.26
C TYR A 256 15.16 -9.73 -14.50
N GLN A 257 15.46 -8.55 -15.04
CA GLN A 257 16.44 -8.39 -16.11
C GLN A 257 17.86 -8.79 -15.67
N ILE A 258 18.27 -8.41 -14.45
CA ILE A 258 19.55 -8.83 -13.87
C ILE A 258 19.61 -10.37 -13.73
N HIS A 259 18.48 -11.02 -13.52
CA HIS A 259 18.38 -12.48 -13.36
C HIS A 259 17.99 -13.22 -14.65
N GLY A 260 18.09 -12.56 -15.81
CA GLY A 260 17.99 -13.21 -17.12
C GLY A 260 16.57 -13.56 -17.57
N LEU A 261 15.55 -13.02 -16.91
CA LEU A 261 14.15 -13.12 -17.35
C LEU A 261 13.76 -11.81 -18.04
N SER A 262 13.61 -11.87 -19.36
CA SER A 262 13.17 -10.75 -20.22
C SER A 262 11.67 -10.66 -20.32
#